data_AF-K2FAT8-F1
#
_entry.id   AF-K2FAT8-F1
#
_cell.length_a   1.000
_cell.length_b   1.000
_cell.length_c   1.000
_cell.angle_alpha   90.00
_cell.angle_beta   90.00
_cell.angle_gamma   90.00
#
_symmetry.space_group_name_H-M   'P 1'
#
loop_
_entity.id
_entity.type
_entity.pdbx_description
1 polymer ?
#
loop_
_entity_poly.entity_id
_entity_poly.type
_entity_poly.pdbx_seq_one_letter_code
_entity_poly.pdbx_strand_id
1 'polypeptide(L)'
;VEGFEKNNNNEFIRFLKISKGSTGEVRSQIYISFEIKRITQNEFDHINEALISLSNKIGSLINYLENQRKQGHFKLVNPLTR
;
A
#
# COMPACT_ATOMS: atom_id res chain seq x y z
N VAL A 1 20.24 -1.77 -3.74
CA VAL A 1 19.10 -1.09 -3.05
C VAL A 1 18.31 -0.34 -4.10
N GLU A 2 17.33 -1.02 -4.71
CA GLU A 2 16.64 -0.57 -5.93
C GLU A 2 15.49 0.43 -5.65
N GLY A 3 15.80 1.45 -4.85
CA GLY A 3 14.84 2.51 -4.51
C GLY A 3 15.49 3.75 -3.88
N PHE A 4 16.73 3.63 -3.40
CA PHE A 4 17.47 4.76 -2.83
C PHE A 4 18.01 5.71 -3.92
N GLU A 5 18.28 5.20 -5.13
CA GLU A 5 18.85 5.99 -6.23
C GLU A 5 17.81 6.60 -7.18
N LYS A 6 16.53 6.28 -7.02
CA LYS A 6 15.46 6.86 -7.84
C LYS A 6 14.63 7.82 -6.99
N ASN A 7 15.04 9.08 -7.02
CA ASN A 7 14.31 10.25 -6.50
C ASN A 7 12.95 10.47 -7.21
N ASN A 8 12.15 9.42 -7.44
CA ASN A 8 10.88 9.50 -8.16
C ASN A 8 9.72 9.12 -7.25
N ASN A 9 9.12 10.15 -6.64
CA ASN A 9 7.94 10.01 -5.80
C ASN A 9 6.76 9.32 -6.50
N ASN A 10 6.73 9.29 -7.84
CA ASN A 10 5.70 8.55 -8.60
C ASN A 10 5.90 7.03 -8.53
N GLU A 11 7.15 6.53 -8.55
CA GLU A 11 7.40 5.10 -8.35
C GLU A 11 7.05 4.68 -6.93
N PHE A 12 7.36 5.52 -5.94
CA PHE A 12 6.98 5.25 -4.55
C PHE A 12 5.45 5.17 -4.37
N ILE A 13 4.70 6.15 -4.89
CA ILE A 13 3.23 6.11 -4.89
C ILE A 13 2.72 4.86 -5.62
N ARG A 14 3.35 4.45 -6.73
CA ARG A 14 2.98 3.23 -7.47
C ARG A 14 3.16 1.99 -6.61
N PHE A 15 4.29 1.84 -5.92
CA PHE A 15 4.52 0.71 -5.02
C PHE A 15 3.50 0.68 -3.87
N LEU A 16 3.17 1.84 -3.29
CA LEU A 16 2.13 1.90 -2.25
C LEU A 16 0.75 1.47 -2.77
N LYS A 17 0.38 1.84 -4.00
CA LYS A 17 -0.87 1.39 -4.62
C LYS A 17 -0.90 -0.13 -4.80
N ILE A 18 0.21 -0.72 -5.23
CA ILE A 18 0.37 -2.18 -5.33
C ILE A 18 0.21 -2.82 -3.95
N SER A 19 0.94 -2.34 -2.94
CA SER A 19 0.83 -2.84 -1.57
C SER A 19 -0.60 -2.75 -1.01
N LYS A 20 -1.32 -1.66 -1.28
CA LYS A 20 -2.72 -1.52 -0.89
C LYS A 20 -3.60 -2.58 -1.58
N GLY A 21 -3.39 -2.82 -2.86
CA GLY A 21 -4.06 -3.90 -3.60
C GLY A 21 -3.81 -5.27 -2.96
N SER A 22 -2.55 -5.60 -2.66
CA SER A 22 -2.17 -6.85 -2.02
C SER A 22 -2.83 -7.05 -0.65
N THR A 23 -3.03 -5.99 0.15
CA THR A 23 -3.80 -6.12 1.40
C THR A 23 -5.26 -6.55 1.16
N GLY A 24 -5.86 -6.14 0.06
CA GLY A 24 -7.19 -6.56 -0.34
C GLY A 24 -7.25 -8.03 -0.77
N GLU A 25 -6.25 -8.48 -1.52
CA GLU A 25 -6.12 -9.89 -1.93
C GLU A 25 -5.95 -10.83 -0.74
N VAL A 26 -5.07 -10.48 0.20
CA VAL A 26 -4.87 -11.26 1.44
C VAL A 26 -6.16 -11.29 2.27
N ARG A 27 -6.92 -10.18 2.32
CA ARG A 27 -8.20 -10.16 3.03
C ARG A 27 -9.19 -11.14 2.41
N SER A 28 -9.29 -11.21 1.09
CA SER A 28 -10.11 -12.23 0.40
C SER A 28 -9.66 -13.66 0.72
N GLN A 29 -8.36 -13.92 0.78
CA GLN A 29 -7.82 -15.24 1.14
C GLN A 29 -8.12 -15.62 2.59
N ILE A 30 -8.07 -14.65 3.52
CA ILE A 30 -8.43 -14.85 4.93
C ILE A 30 -9.91 -15.18 5.07
N TYR A 31 -10.80 -14.51 4.31
CA TYR A 31 -12.22 -14.88 4.23
C TYR A 31 -12.42 -16.32 3.78
N ILE A 32 -11.77 -16.74 2.69
CA ILE A 32 -11.85 -18.11 2.21
C ILE A 32 -11.35 -19.08 3.29
N SER A 33 -10.21 -18.77 3.92
CA SER A 33 -9.60 -19.60 4.97
C SER A 33 -10.51 -19.76 6.19
N PHE A 34 -11.27 -18.73 6.55
CA PHE A 34 -12.28 -18.77 7.59
C PHE A 34 -13.48 -19.64 7.19
N GLU A 35 -14.01 -19.47 5.98
CA GLU A 35 -15.13 -20.27 5.45
C GLU A 35 -14.80 -21.77 5.43
N ILE A 36 -13.58 -22.14 5.05
CA ILE A 36 -13.12 -23.54 5.06
C ILE A 36 -12.64 -24.01 6.45
N LYS A 37 -12.95 -23.25 7.51
CA LYS A 37 -12.66 -23.56 8.93
C LYS A 37 -11.18 -23.87 9.21
N ARG A 38 -10.27 -23.20 8.51
CA ARG A 38 -8.81 -23.33 8.73
C ARG A 38 -8.28 -22.36 9.80
N ILE A 39 -9.03 -21.30 10.08
CA ILE A 39 -8.76 -20.34 11.15
C ILE A 39 -10.02 -20.13 11.97
N THR A 40 -9.84 -19.74 13.23
CA THR A 40 -10.91 -19.42 14.17
C THR A 40 -11.49 -18.02 13.89
N GLN A 41 -12.66 -17.72 14.46
CA GLN A 41 -13.25 -16.38 14.42
C GLN A 41 -12.30 -15.33 15.00
N ASN A 42 -11.65 -15.62 16.14
CA ASN A 42 -10.72 -14.68 16.77
C ASN A 42 -9.49 -14.40 15.88
N GLU A 43 -8.93 -15.41 15.22
CA GLU A 43 -7.83 -15.22 14.28
C GLU A 43 -8.27 -14.43 13.05
N PHE A 44 -9.45 -14.74 12.50
CA PHE A 44 -10.03 -14.01 11.39
C PHE A 44 -10.22 -12.52 11.73
N ASP A 45 -10.85 -12.22 12.86
CA ASP A 45 -11.12 -10.85 13.30
C ASP A 45 -9.82 -10.08 13.51
N HIS A 46 -8.85 -10.69 14.21
CA HIS A 46 -7.56 -10.08 14.46
C HIS A 46 -6.81 -9.75 13.15
N ILE A 47 -6.74 -10.70 12.22
CA ILE A 47 -6.03 -10.50 10.95
C ILE A 47 -6.78 -9.50 10.06
N ASN A 48 -8.11 -9.58 10.00
CA ASN A 48 -8.94 -8.69 9.20
C ASN A 48 -8.84 -7.23 9.69
N GLU A 49 -8.89 -7.00 11.00
CA GLU A 49 -8.68 -5.68 11.61
C GLU A 49 -7.28 -5.13 11.29
N ALA A 50 -6.24 -5.97 11.40
CA ALA A 50 -4.89 -5.59 11.06
C ALA A 50 -4.75 -5.20 9.57
N LEU A 51 -5.37 -5.96 8.66
CA LEU A 51 -5.37 -5.67 7.22
C LEU A 51 -6.14 -4.39 6.89
N ILE A 52 -7.28 -4.13 7.53
CA ILE A 52 -8.04 -2.88 7.37
C ILE A 52 -7.20 -1.69 7.85
N SER A 53 -6.62 -1.78 9.04
CA SER A 53 -5.75 -0.75 9.61
C SER A 53 -4.55 -0.46 8.70
N LEU A 54 -3.89 -1.50 8.18
CA LEU A 54 -2.77 -1.37 7.25
C LEU A 54 -3.20 -0.72 5.93
N SER A 55 -4.31 -1.15 5.33
CA SER A 55 -4.82 -0.58 4.08
C SER A 55 -5.18 0.91 4.23
N ASN A 56 -5.75 1.30 5.37
CA ASN A 56 -6.06 2.69 5.70
C ASN A 56 -4.80 3.55 5.87
N LYS A 57 -3.76 3.03 6.53
CA LYS A 57 -2.46 3.69 6.67
C LYS A 57 -1.78 3.89 5.33
N ILE A 58 -1.74 2.86 4.49
CA ILE A 58 -1.19 2.96 3.13
C ILE A 58 -1.98 3.98 2.30
N GLY A 59 -3.32 3.94 2.36
CA GLY A 59 -4.18 4.91 1.68
C GLY A 59 -3.94 6.35 2.12
N SER A 60 -3.79 6.58 3.43
CA SER A 60 -3.50 7.91 3.99
C SER A 60 -2.13 8.42 3.53
N LEU A 61 -1.12 7.53 3.49
CA LEU A 61 0.21 7.87 2.99
C LEU A 61 0.20 8.19 1.48
N ILE A 62 -0.53 7.42 0.67
CA ILE A 62 -0.71 7.73 -0.76
C ILE A 62 -1.32 9.13 -0.91
N ASN A 63 -2.40 9.43 -0.20
CA ASN A 63 -3.07 10.73 -0.26
C ASN A 63 -2.12 11.88 0.14
N TYR A 64 -1.36 11.69 1.21
CA TYR A 64 -0.35 12.65 1.64
C TYR A 64 0.67 12.93 0.53
N LEU A 65 1.26 11.89 -0.05
CA LEU A 65 2.25 12.02 -1.10
C LEU A 65 1.66 12.63 -2.38
N GLU A 66 0.43 12.27 -2.76
CA GLU A 66 -0.23 12.88 -3.91
C GLU A 66 -0.49 14.38 -3.69
N ASN A 67 -0.82 14.80 -2.47
CA ASN A 67 -0.99 16.20 -2.12
C ASN A 67 0.34 16.97 -2.13
N GLN A 68 1.39 16.42 -1.53
CA GLN A 68 2.74 17.00 -1.58
C GLN A 68 3.24 17.14 -3.02
N ARG A 69 2.89 16.19 -3.91
CA ARG A 69 3.19 16.27 -5.34
C ARG A 69 2.48 17.45 -6.00
N LYS A 70 1.18 17.64 -5.73
CA LYS A 70 0.40 18.76 -6.27
C LYS A 70 0.92 20.13 -5.81
N GLN A 71 1.46 20.20 -4.60
CA GLN A 71 2.07 21.42 -4.05
C GLN A 71 3.48 21.71 -4.61
N GLY A 72 4.01 20.87 -5.50
CA GLY A 72 5.33 21.08 -6.11
C GLY A 72 6.50 20.75 -5.18
N HIS A 73 6.26 20.15 -4.00
CA HIS A 73 7.30 19.75 -3.06
C HIS A 73 8.12 18.53 -3.55
N PHE A 74 7.66 17.89 -4.62
CA PHE A 74 8.35 16.79 -5.28
C PHE A 74 8.85 17.23 -6.65
N LYS A 75 10.18 17.33 -6.80
CA LYS A 75 10.81 17.61 -8.09
C LYS A 75 10.52 16.46 -9.06
N LEU A 76 10.04 16.80 -10.26
CA LEU A 76 10.08 15.90 -11.39
C LEU A 76 11.56 15.71 -11.75
N VAL A 77 12.08 14.49 -11.61
CA VAL A 77 13.37 14.15 -12.21
C VAL A 77 13.13 14.12 -13.72
N ASN A 78 13.76 15.04 -14.44
CA ASN A 78 13.67 15.11 -15.89
C ASN A 78 14.33 13.84 -16.48
N PRO A 79 13.61 12.99 -17.23
CA PRO A 79 14.18 11.78 -17.81
C PRO A 79 15.24 12.07 -18.90
N LEU A 80 15.39 13.33 -19.34
CA LEU A 80 16.36 13.75 -20.37
C LEU A 80 17.69 14.29 -19.82
N THR A 81 17.91 14.31 -18.50
CA THR A 81 19.17 14.77 -17.89
C THR A 81 20.03 13.62 -17.35
N ARG A 82 20.10 12.49 -18.06
CA ARG A 82 21.12 11.46 -17.84
C ARG A 82 22.31 11.69 -18.73
#